data_AF-A0A1Y1L4F5-F1
#
_entry.id   AF-A0A1Y1L4F5-F1
#
_cell.length_a   1.000
_cell.length_b   1.000
_cell.length_c   1.000
_cell.angle_alpha   90.00
_cell.angle_beta   90.00
_cell.angle_gamma   90.00
#
_symmetry.space_group_name_H-M   'P 1'
#
loop_
_entity.id
_entity.type
_entity.pdbx_description
1 polymer ?
#
loop_
_entity_poly.entity_id
_entity_poly.type
_entity_poly.pdbx_seq_one_letter_code
_entity_poly.pdbx_strand_id
1 'polypeptide(L)'
;MLTTCVDSLKLMMYHYPFSIRDSIPRHDSEVTDVVKRFDQFCYYAGPERELYVGTIVLDCYQVIESADNLTVKNLRLASILAWVFENITTGCIVGDDLLDGHGVRWNKPCWHKTLPANQTSFLDIKKIQTGAKLLLCKYFRNHPNFPQLLNLICEFVHCIHLGQTVDFNLSEAFRKTRDGDLLKMENYKTLVMYKTGFPLYVAAPLGAMYLANFDTHRYFPSKHIFE
;
A
#
# COMPACT_ATOMS: atom_id res chain seq x y z
N MET A 1 -3.68 -25.25 22.40
CA MET A 1 -4.68 -25.35 21.33
C MET A 1 -4.25 -24.35 20.27
N LEU A 2 -3.65 -24.80 19.18
CA LEU A 2 -3.20 -23.91 18.10
C LEU A 2 -4.46 -23.37 17.41
N THR A 3 -4.86 -22.15 17.74
CA THR A 3 -5.82 -21.39 16.93
C THR A 3 -5.28 -21.35 15.50
N THR A 4 -5.98 -22.00 14.58
CA THR A 4 -5.63 -21.97 13.16
C THR A 4 -5.72 -20.53 12.70
N CYS A 5 -4.57 -19.86 12.54
CA CYS A 5 -4.47 -18.57 11.88
C CYS A 5 -5.23 -18.66 10.55
N VAL A 6 -6.18 -17.75 10.33
CA VAL A 6 -6.90 -17.70 9.06
C VAL A 6 -5.89 -17.29 8.00
N ASP A 7 -5.87 -18.02 6.89
CA ASP A 7 -5.01 -17.73 5.75
C ASP A 7 -5.25 -16.28 5.29
N SER A 8 -4.27 -15.41 5.58
CA SER A 8 -4.34 -13.97 5.34
C SER A 8 -4.58 -13.64 3.88
N LEU A 9 -3.95 -14.39 2.97
CA LEU A 9 -4.13 -14.19 1.53
C LEU A 9 -5.57 -14.50 1.12
N LYS A 10 -6.12 -15.64 1.57
CA LYS A 10 -7.53 -15.98 1.27
C LYS A 10 -8.50 -14.93 1.82
N LEU A 11 -8.27 -14.45 3.04
CA LEU A 11 -9.11 -13.43 3.66
C LEU A 11 -9.03 -12.10 2.92
N MET A 12 -7.83 -11.70 2.48
CA MET A 12 -7.66 -10.53 1.60
C MET A 12 -8.39 -10.72 0.28
N MET A 13 -8.17 -11.84 -0.43
CA MET A 13 -8.81 -12.09 -1.72
C MET A 13 -10.35 -12.07 -1.63
N TYR A 14 -10.91 -12.63 -0.55
CA TYR A 14 -12.35 -12.58 -0.31
C TYR A 14 -12.89 -11.15 -0.20
N HIS A 15 -12.13 -10.24 0.42
CA HIS A 15 -12.53 -8.84 0.60
C HIS A 15 -12.09 -7.89 -0.53
N TYR A 16 -11.33 -8.38 -1.51
CA TYR A 16 -10.78 -7.53 -2.59
C TYR A 16 -11.86 -6.79 -3.39
N PRO A 17 -12.94 -7.44 -3.88
CA PRO A 17 -13.97 -6.72 -4.63
C PRO A 17 -14.62 -5.60 -3.82
N PHE A 18 -14.74 -5.77 -2.49
CA PHE A 18 -15.30 -4.75 -1.61
C PHE A 18 -14.36 -3.57 -1.41
N SER A 19 -13.04 -3.81 -1.34
CA SER A 19 -12.06 -2.74 -1.18
C SER A 19 -12.03 -1.83 -2.42
N ILE A 20 -12.13 -2.40 -3.63
CA ILE A 20 -12.20 -1.65 -4.88
C ILE A 20 -13.58 -1.01 -5.08
N ARG A 21 -14.65 -1.70 -4.71
CA ARG A 21 -16.01 -1.16 -4.84
C ARG A 21 -16.17 0.11 -4.01
N ASP A 22 -15.66 0.08 -2.80
CA ASP A 22 -15.88 1.13 -1.80
C ASP A 22 -14.85 2.27 -1.85
N SER A 23 -13.79 2.14 -2.64
CA SER A 23 -12.73 3.15 -2.79
C SER A 23 -13.04 4.21 -3.85
N ILE A 24 -14.18 4.14 -4.53
CA ILE A 24 -14.58 5.09 -5.59
C ILE A 24 -16.10 5.32 -5.55
N PRO A 25 -16.62 6.54 -5.82
CA PRO A 25 -18.06 6.76 -5.95
C PRO A 25 -18.62 6.01 -7.16
N ARG A 26 -19.73 5.29 -6.98
CA ARG A 26 -20.38 4.49 -8.04
C ARG A 26 -21.81 4.90 -8.37
N HIS A 27 -22.37 5.84 -7.61
CA HIS A 27 -23.75 6.29 -7.78
C HIS A 27 -23.86 7.49 -8.73
N ASP A 28 -22.73 8.05 -9.14
CA ASP A 28 -22.67 9.21 -10.02
C ASP A 28 -22.56 8.73 -11.47
N SER A 29 -23.62 8.96 -12.24
CA SER A 29 -23.71 8.57 -13.65
C SER A 29 -22.70 9.32 -14.53
N GLU A 30 -22.29 10.53 -14.14
CA GLU A 30 -21.38 11.38 -14.92
C GLU A 30 -19.96 10.79 -15.01
N VAL A 31 -19.58 9.96 -14.03
CA VAL A 31 -18.24 9.35 -13.94
C VAL A 31 -18.23 7.84 -14.24
N THR A 32 -19.30 7.30 -14.83
CA THR A 32 -19.46 5.86 -15.08
C THR A 32 -18.24 5.25 -15.80
N ASP A 33 -17.73 5.90 -16.84
CA ASP A 33 -16.59 5.36 -17.60
C ASP A 33 -15.26 5.47 -16.83
N VAL A 34 -15.14 6.45 -15.92
CA VAL A 34 -14.00 6.55 -14.99
C VAL A 34 -14.01 5.36 -14.02
N VAL A 35 -15.19 4.98 -13.52
CA VAL A 35 -15.36 3.83 -12.63
C VAL A 35 -15.04 2.53 -13.36
N LYS A 36 -15.52 2.34 -14.59
CA LYS A 36 -15.20 1.15 -15.41
C LYS A 36 -13.69 1.02 -15.64
N ARG A 37 -13.01 2.11 -16.01
CA ARG A 37 -11.55 2.12 -16.17
C ARG A 37 -10.82 1.82 -14.86
N PHE A 38 -11.30 2.36 -13.75
CA PHE A 38 -10.74 2.08 -12.44
C PHE A 38 -10.84 0.60 -12.08
N ASP A 39 -11.97 -0.05 -12.37
CA ASP A 39 -12.14 -1.49 -12.18
C ASP A 39 -11.16 -2.28 -13.04
N GLN A 40 -11.09 -1.98 -14.35
CA GLN A 40 -10.13 -2.62 -15.25
C GLN A 40 -8.69 -2.50 -14.73
N PHE A 41 -8.28 -1.31 -14.31
CA PHE A 41 -6.96 -1.08 -13.74
C PHE A 41 -6.73 -1.93 -12.48
N CYS A 42 -7.67 -1.91 -11.54
CA CYS A 42 -7.53 -2.64 -10.27
C CYS A 42 -7.40 -4.15 -10.51
N TYR A 43 -8.30 -4.76 -11.29
CA TYR A 43 -8.23 -6.19 -11.59
C TYR A 43 -7.02 -6.56 -12.46
N TYR A 44 -6.50 -5.63 -13.25
CA TYR A 44 -5.25 -5.83 -13.98
C TYR A 44 -4.02 -5.77 -13.07
N ALA A 45 -3.94 -4.82 -12.14
CA ALA A 45 -2.73 -4.58 -11.34
C ALA A 45 -2.75 -5.24 -9.95
N GLY A 46 -3.89 -5.71 -9.46
CA GLY A 46 -4.13 -6.04 -8.06
C GLY A 46 -3.94 -7.51 -7.67
N PRO A 47 -4.81 -8.45 -8.10
CA PRO A 47 -4.95 -9.75 -7.44
C PRO A 47 -3.93 -10.82 -7.85
N GLU A 48 -3.26 -10.70 -8.99
CA GLU A 48 -2.37 -11.73 -9.53
C GLU A 48 -0.90 -11.60 -9.11
N ARG A 49 -0.60 -10.70 -8.17
CA ARG A 49 0.75 -10.44 -7.68
C ARG A 49 0.96 -10.95 -6.27
N GLU A 50 2.21 -11.01 -5.86
CA GLU A 50 2.56 -11.21 -4.45
C GLU A 50 2.10 -10.00 -3.63
N LEU A 51 1.26 -10.27 -2.63
CA LEU A 51 0.75 -9.27 -1.69
C LEU A 51 1.57 -9.37 -0.41
N TYR A 52 2.41 -8.36 -0.16
CA TYR A 52 3.35 -8.36 0.95
C TYR A 52 2.90 -7.44 2.09
N VAL A 53 2.59 -6.19 1.79
CA VAL A 53 2.35 -5.18 2.84
C VAL A 53 1.07 -5.50 3.61
N GLY A 54 0.01 -5.83 2.89
CA GLY A 54 -1.29 -6.19 3.45
C GLY A 54 -1.29 -7.53 4.16
N THR A 55 -0.53 -8.52 3.67
CA THR A 55 -0.39 -9.81 4.38
C THR A 55 0.35 -9.61 5.69
N ILE A 56 1.42 -8.80 5.72
CA ILE A 56 2.10 -8.41 6.97
C ILE A 56 1.13 -7.74 7.96
N VAL A 57 0.31 -6.76 7.51
CA VAL A 57 -0.70 -6.12 8.37
C VAL A 57 -1.62 -7.17 8.99
N LEU A 58 -2.12 -8.09 8.17
CA LEU A 58 -3.12 -9.07 8.61
C LEU A 58 -2.52 -10.17 9.50
N ASP A 59 -1.32 -10.66 9.17
CA ASP A 59 -0.57 -11.62 9.98
C ASP A 59 -0.21 -11.02 11.34
N CYS A 60 0.31 -9.78 11.37
CA CYS A 60 0.58 -9.08 12.61
C CYS A 60 -0.68 -8.90 13.46
N TYR A 61 -1.81 -8.52 12.84
CA TYR A 61 -3.08 -8.36 13.57
C TYR A 61 -3.52 -9.67 14.22
N GLN A 62 -3.51 -10.77 13.46
CA GLN A 62 -3.92 -12.08 13.96
C GLN A 62 -3.03 -12.61 15.10
N VAL A 63 -1.74 -12.25 15.11
CA VAL A 63 -0.80 -12.65 16.16
C VAL A 63 -0.92 -11.80 17.43
N ILE A 64 -1.18 -10.50 17.28
CA ILE A 64 -1.18 -9.54 18.41
C ILE A 64 -2.54 -9.51 19.10
N GLU A 65 -3.62 -9.71 18.36
CA GLU A 65 -4.97 -9.64 18.88
C GLU A 65 -5.35 -10.89 19.69
N SER A 66 -6.20 -10.69 20.69
CA SER A 66 -6.75 -11.80 21.49
C SER A 66 -7.69 -12.69 20.67
N ALA A 67 -7.73 -13.99 20.99
CA ALA A 67 -8.57 -14.95 20.27
C ALA A 67 -10.07 -14.55 20.26
N ASP A 68 -10.57 -13.96 21.36
CA ASP A 68 -11.95 -13.50 21.48
C ASP A 68 -12.29 -12.33 20.54
N ASN A 69 -11.28 -11.53 20.17
CA ASN A 69 -11.42 -10.41 19.27
C ASN A 69 -11.19 -10.78 17.80
N LEU A 70 -10.74 -12.00 17.48
CA LEU A 70 -10.63 -12.51 16.10
C LEU A 70 -11.99 -12.92 15.51
N THR A 71 -12.99 -12.07 15.71
CA THR A 71 -14.34 -12.24 15.16
C THR A 71 -14.36 -11.97 13.65
N VAL A 72 -15.37 -12.50 12.96
CA VAL A 72 -15.59 -12.23 11.52
C VAL A 72 -15.61 -10.73 11.21
N LYS A 73 -16.20 -9.92 12.10
CA LYS A 73 -16.28 -8.47 11.94
C LYS A 73 -14.89 -7.82 12.01
N ASN A 74 -14.08 -8.19 12.99
CA ASN A 74 -12.76 -7.61 13.20
C ASN A 74 -11.76 -8.10 12.15
N LEU A 75 -11.81 -9.37 11.76
CA LEU A 75 -11.03 -9.92 10.65
C LEU A 75 -11.37 -9.25 9.32
N ARG A 76 -12.64 -8.92 9.09
CA ARG A 76 -13.04 -8.10 7.94
C ARG A 76 -12.41 -6.70 8.00
N LEU A 77 -12.45 -6.03 9.15
CA LEU A 77 -11.80 -4.71 9.29
C LEU A 77 -10.29 -4.81 9.07
N ALA A 78 -9.62 -5.79 9.66
CA ALA A 78 -8.19 -6.03 9.44
C ALA A 78 -7.86 -6.27 7.97
N SER A 79 -8.69 -7.05 7.27
CA SER A 79 -8.56 -7.29 5.84
C SER A 79 -8.77 -6.02 5.00
N ILE A 80 -9.72 -5.16 5.38
CA ILE A 80 -9.90 -3.86 4.72
C ILE A 80 -8.69 -2.95 4.96
N LEU A 81 -8.13 -2.91 6.18
CA LEU A 81 -6.91 -2.13 6.46
C LEU A 81 -5.72 -2.66 5.64
N ALA A 82 -5.56 -3.98 5.55
CA ALA A 82 -4.57 -4.61 4.69
C ALA A 82 -4.71 -4.15 3.24
N TRP A 83 -5.94 -4.08 2.70
CA TRP A 83 -6.18 -3.52 1.37
C TRP A 83 -5.90 -2.02 1.24
N VAL A 84 -6.04 -1.22 2.30
CA VAL A 84 -5.60 0.19 2.26
C VAL A 84 -4.10 0.27 1.97
N PHE A 85 -3.28 -0.46 2.73
CA PHE A 85 -1.83 -0.52 2.51
C PHE A 85 -1.48 -1.10 1.14
N GLU A 86 -2.13 -2.20 0.75
CA GLU A 86 -1.84 -2.91 -0.49
C GLU A 86 -2.24 -2.10 -1.73
N ASN A 87 -3.37 -1.39 -1.71
CA ASN A 87 -3.82 -0.54 -2.81
C ASN A 87 -2.90 0.67 -3.02
N ILE A 88 -2.43 1.30 -1.94
CA ILE A 88 -1.41 2.34 -2.02
C ILE A 88 -0.14 1.79 -2.68
N THR A 89 0.31 0.63 -2.21
CA THR A 89 1.51 -0.06 -2.73
C THR A 89 1.35 -0.42 -4.20
N THR A 90 0.18 -0.90 -4.64
CA THR A 90 -0.14 -1.14 -6.06
C THR A 90 0.06 0.13 -6.88
N GLY A 91 -0.43 1.28 -6.40
CA GLY A 91 -0.20 2.57 -7.06
C GLY A 91 1.28 2.91 -7.16
N CYS A 92 2.06 2.70 -6.10
CA CYS A 92 3.50 2.94 -6.10
C CYS A 92 4.24 2.04 -7.10
N ILE A 93 3.91 0.75 -7.17
CA ILE A 93 4.55 -0.21 -8.10
C ILE A 93 4.23 0.14 -9.55
N VAL A 94 2.97 0.44 -9.88
CA VAL A 94 2.60 0.82 -11.26
C VAL A 94 3.18 2.19 -11.62
N GLY A 95 3.36 3.08 -10.64
CA GLY A 95 4.09 4.33 -10.80
C GLY A 95 5.57 4.13 -11.11
N ASP A 96 6.23 3.21 -10.40
CA ASP A 96 7.62 2.80 -10.64
C ASP A 96 7.79 2.25 -12.07
N ASP A 97 6.88 1.37 -12.53
CA ASP A 97 6.86 0.89 -13.92
C ASP A 97 6.78 2.02 -14.95
N LEU A 98 5.98 3.05 -14.67
CA LEU A 98 5.85 4.22 -15.55
C LEU A 98 7.13 5.06 -15.57
N LEU A 99 7.75 5.30 -14.41
CA LEU A 99 8.97 6.10 -14.27
C LEU A 99 10.18 5.44 -14.93
N ASP A 100 10.30 4.12 -14.77
CA ASP A 100 11.43 3.35 -15.30
C ASP A 100 11.21 2.91 -16.75
N GLY A 101 10.01 3.10 -17.30
CA GLY A 101 9.65 2.68 -18.64
C GLY A 101 9.59 1.15 -18.82
N HIS A 102 9.34 0.41 -17.73
CA HIS A 102 9.29 -1.05 -17.73
C HIS A 102 8.27 -1.60 -18.75
N GLY A 103 8.65 -2.65 -19.48
CA GLY A 103 7.77 -3.25 -20.49
C GLY A 103 6.80 -4.28 -19.92
N VAL A 104 7.26 -5.07 -18.95
CA VAL A 104 6.57 -6.26 -18.45
C VAL A 104 6.66 -6.33 -16.93
N ARG A 105 5.55 -6.66 -16.28
CA ARG A 105 5.47 -6.99 -14.85
C ARG A 105 4.44 -8.10 -14.62
N TRP A 106 4.72 -9.02 -13.69
CA TRP A 106 3.86 -10.19 -13.40
C TRP A 106 3.47 -10.96 -14.67
N ASN A 107 4.44 -11.20 -15.55
CA ASN A 107 4.27 -11.90 -16.83
C ASN A 107 3.25 -11.27 -17.80
N LYS A 108 2.94 -9.97 -17.64
CA LYS A 108 2.06 -9.21 -18.53
C LYS A 108 2.62 -7.82 -18.83
N PRO A 109 2.18 -7.14 -19.90
CA PRO A 109 2.60 -5.77 -20.17
C PRO A 109 2.31 -4.86 -18.97
N CYS A 110 3.23 -3.95 -18.64
CA CYS A 110 2.97 -2.94 -17.61
C CYS A 110 1.72 -2.11 -18.00
N TRP A 111 0.92 -1.68 -17.02
CA TRP A 111 -0.37 -1.01 -17.30
C TRP A 111 -0.23 0.19 -18.25
N HIS A 112 0.85 0.96 -18.16
CA HIS A 112 1.06 2.09 -19.06
C HIS A 112 1.29 1.69 -20.53
N LYS A 113 1.66 0.43 -20.81
CA LYS A 113 1.82 -0.13 -22.17
C LYS A 113 0.51 -0.64 -22.76
N THR A 114 -0.52 -0.89 -21.95
CA THR A 114 -1.82 -1.36 -22.42
C THR A 114 -2.76 -0.23 -22.82
N LEU A 115 -2.37 1.01 -22.50
CA LEU A 115 -3.18 2.20 -22.77
C LEU A 115 -2.92 2.74 -24.18
N PRO A 116 -3.94 3.35 -24.83
CA PRO A 116 -3.73 4.14 -26.03
C PRO A 116 -2.70 5.25 -25.84
N ALA A 117 -1.97 5.62 -26.90
CA ALA A 117 -0.88 6.59 -26.84
C ALA A 117 -1.28 8.00 -26.32
N ASN A 118 -2.56 8.36 -26.41
CA ASN A 118 -3.10 9.63 -25.90
C ASN A 118 -3.60 9.55 -24.45
N GLN A 119 -3.39 8.44 -23.75
CA GLN A 119 -3.82 8.24 -22.37
C GLN A 119 -2.63 7.98 -21.45
N THR A 120 -2.78 8.34 -20.18
CA THR A 120 -1.77 8.13 -19.14
C THR A 120 -2.29 7.26 -18.01
N SER A 121 -1.44 6.40 -17.47
CA SER A 121 -1.72 5.62 -16.26
C SER A 121 -1.64 6.47 -14.98
N PHE A 122 -1.13 7.70 -15.05
CA PHE A 122 -0.91 8.57 -13.89
C PHE A 122 -2.16 8.76 -13.04
N LEU A 123 -3.31 9.05 -13.68
CA LEU A 123 -4.56 9.23 -12.94
C LEU A 123 -5.08 7.91 -12.34
N ASP A 124 -4.78 6.76 -12.94
CA ASP A 124 -5.14 5.43 -12.39
C ASP A 124 -4.36 5.15 -11.12
N ILE A 125 -3.05 5.40 -11.15
CA ILE A 125 -2.16 5.36 -9.99
C ILE A 125 -2.65 6.27 -8.88
N LYS A 126 -2.99 7.54 -9.18
CA LYS A 126 -3.47 8.46 -8.15
C LYS A 126 -4.82 8.07 -7.58
N LYS A 127 -5.74 7.57 -8.42
CA LYS A 127 -7.07 7.13 -7.97
C LYS A 127 -7.00 5.96 -7.00
N ILE A 128 -6.15 4.95 -7.21
CA ILE A 128 -6.04 3.83 -6.26
C ILE A 128 -5.42 4.27 -4.93
N GLN A 129 -4.44 5.17 -4.96
CA GLN A 129 -3.81 5.73 -3.75
C GLN A 129 -4.79 6.58 -2.93
N THR A 130 -5.53 7.48 -3.56
CA THR A 130 -6.51 8.33 -2.86
C THR A 130 -7.75 7.53 -2.46
N GLY A 131 -8.21 6.60 -3.31
CA GLY A 131 -9.31 5.69 -3.01
C GLY A 131 -9.03 4.82 -1.79
N ALA A 132 -7.80 4.35 -1.60
CA ALA A 132 -7.37 3.64 -0.39
C ALA A 132 -7.48 4.52 0.88
N LYS A 133 -7.10 5.80 0.81
CA LYS A 133 -7.29 6.74 1.93
C LYS A 133 -8.77 6.99 2.23
N LEU A 134 -9.61 7.10 1.20
CA LEU A 134 -11.06 7.21 1.38
C LEU A 134 -11.64 5.95 2.02
N LEU A 135 -11.15 4.76 1.64
CA LEU A 135 -11.52 3.49 2.25
C LEU A 135 -11.16 3.46 3.74
N LEU A 136 -9.98 3.96 4.12
CA LEU A 136 -9.58 4.14 5.52
C LEU A 136 -10.58 5.03 6.27
N CYS A 137 -10.87 6.22 5.75
CA CYS A 137 -11.83 7.14 6.37
C CYS A 137 -13.22 6.51 6.52
N LYS A 138 -13.69 5.77 5.51
CA LYS A 138 -15.01 5.13 5.52
C LYS A 138 -15.15 4.09 6.64
N TYR A 139 -14.15 3.23 6.79
CA TYR A 139 -14.26 2.06 7.69
C TYR A 139 -13.74 2.33 9.10
N PHE A 140 -12.81 3.26 9.28
CA PHE A 140 -12.10 3.46 10.55
C PHE A 140 -12.35 4.80 11.22
N ARG A 141 -13.16 5.72 10.67
CA ARG A 141 -13.42 7.05 11.27
C ARG A 141 -13.84 7.05 12.74
N ASN A 142 -14.48 5.96 13.20
CA ASN A 142 -14.96 5.82 14.57
C ASN A 142 -14.06 4.91 15.42
N HIS A 143 -12.95 4.42 14.86
CA HIS A 143 -11.96 3.63 15.59
C HIS A 143 -11.18 4.54 16.55
N PRO A 144 -10.89 4.13 17.80
CA PRO A 144 -10.16 4.96 18.77
C PRO A 144 -8.83 5.50 18.23
N ASN A 145 -8.09 4.66 17.51
CA ASN A 145 -6.79 5.02 16.90
C ASN A 145 -6.89 5.55 15.45
N PHE A 146 -8.06 6.08 15.03
CA PHE A 146 -8.20 6.64 13.68
C PHE A 146 -7.19 7.75 13.36
N PRO A 147 -6.92 8.73 14.24
CA PRO A 147 -5.92 9.77 13.96
C PRO A 147 -4.53 9.18 13.70
N GLN A 148 -4.13 8.18 14.48
CA GLN A 148 -2.84 7.50 14.34
C GLN A 148 -2.77 6.70 13.04
N LEU A 149 -3.84 5.98 12.68
CA LEU A 149 -3.93 5.27 11.41
C LEU A 149 -3.85 6.23 10.21
N LEU A 150 -4.53 7.38 10.28
CA LEU A 150 -4.50 8.38 9.22
C LEU A 150 -3.10 8.98 9.05
N ASN A 151 -2.46 9.39 10.14
CA ASN A 151 -1.09 9.90 10.13
C ASN A 151 -0.12 8.87 9.58
N LEU A 152 -0.21 7.62 10.05
CA LEU A 152 0.61 6.52 9.58
C LEU A 152 0.49 6.28 8.07
N ILE A 153 -0.73 6.32 7.53
CA ILE A 153 -0.94 6.16 6.08
C ILE A 153 -0.37 7.35 5.28
N CYS A 154 -0.40 8.55 5.83
CA CYS A 154 0.25 9.70 5.21
C CYS A 154 1.78 9.54 5.21
N GLU A 155 2.37 9.13 6.32
CA GLU A 155 3.82 8.86 6.44
C GLU A 155 4.27 7.70 5.57
N PHE A 156 3.50 6.61 5.55
CA PHE A 156 3.71 5.47 4.67
C PHE A 156 3.86 5.89 3.21
N VAL A 157 2.90 6.68 2.72
CA VAL A 157 2.95 7.21 1.34
C VAL A 157 4.15 8.15 1.16
N HIS A 158 4.42 9.01 2.13
CA HIS A 158 5.50 9.98 2.04
C HIS A 158 6.88 9.33 2.00
N CYS A 159 7.16 8.37 2.91
CA CYS A 159 8.39 7.60 2.94
C CYS A 159 8.67 6.88 1.61
N ILE A 160 7.65 6.23 1.03
CA ILE A 160 7.81 5.56 -0.27
C ILE A 160 8.22 6.57 -1.34
N HIS A 161 7.58 7.74 -1.38
CA HIS A 161 7.92 8.77 -2.37
C HIS A 161 9.31 9.40 -2.12
N LEU A 162 9.74 9.58 -0.86
CA LEU A 162 11.10 10.01 -0.53
C LEU A 162 12.12 8.97 -1.05
N GLY A 163 11.90 7.69 -0.73
CA GLY A 163 12.74 6.60 -1.23
C GLY A 163 12.78 6.53 -2.75
N GLN A 164 11.63 6.64 -3.42
CA GLN A 164 11.55 6.68 -4.88
C GLN A 164 12.29 7.87 -5.48
N THR A 165 12.24 9.04 -4.83
CA THR A 165 12.94 10.24 -5.29
C THR A 165 14.45 10.06 -5.18
N VAL A 166 14.93 9.49 -4.08
CA VAL A 166 16.34 9.13 -3.90
C VAL A 166 16.77 8.13 -4.99
N ASP A 167 15.98 7.06 -5.20
CA ASP A 167 16.25 6.04 -6.22
C ASP A 167 16.42 6.61 -7.61
N PHE A 168 15.43 7.41 -8.03
CA PHE A 168 15.37 8.00 -9.35
C PHE A 168 16.55 8.96 -9.56
N ASN A 169 16.82 9.83 -8.58
CA ASN A 169 17.91 10.81 -8.68
C ASN A 169 19.28 10.13 -8.73
N LEU A 170 19.53 9.13 -7.89
CA LEU A 170 20.78 8.37 -7.90
C LEU A 170 20.97 7.65 -9.22
N SER A 171 19.90 7.00 -9.73
CA SER A 171 19.92 6.29 -11.00
C SER A 171 20.20 7.22 -12.18
N GLU A 172 19.53 8.38 -12.24
CA GLU A 172 19.72 9.37 -13.30
C GLU A 172 21.11 10.02 -13.24
N ALA A 173 21.60 10.34 -12.04
CA ALA A 173 22.95 10.86 -11.85
C ALA A 173 23.99 9.82 -12.31
N PHE A 174 23.86 8.57 -11.89
CA PHE A 174 24.79 7.51 -12.26
C PHE A 174 24.80 7.23 -13.77
N ARG A 175 23.64 7.25 -14.44
CA ARG A 175 23.55 7.11 -15.91
C ARG A 175 24.36 8.19 -16.64
N LYS A 176 24.41 9.41 -16.09
CA LYS A 176 25.12 10.55 -16.70
C LYS A 176 26.61 10.58 -16.34
N THR A 177 26.97 10.31 -15.08
CA THR A 177 28.34 10.53 -14.57
C THR A 177 29.17 9.26 -14.51
N ARG A 178 28.53 8.08 -14.39
CA ARG A 178 29.17 6.80 -14.05
C ARG A 178 30.00 6.84 -12.76
N ASP A 179 29.67 7.78 -11.87
CA ASP A 179 30.37 7.96 -10.61
C ASP A 179 30.05 6.81 -9.63
N GLY A 180 31.07 6.02 -9.29
CA GLY A 180 30.96 4.90 -8.36
C GLY A 180 30.63 5.33 -6.93
N ASP A 181 30.91 6.58 -6.56
CA ASP A 181 30.58 7.10 -5.23
C ASP A 181 29.07 7.17 -4.98
N LEU A 182 28.27 7.23 -6.04
CA LEU A 182 26.81 7.16 -5.95
C LEU A 182 26.31 5.80 -5.48
N LEU A 183 27.10 4.73 -5.65
CA LEU A 183 26.77 3.35 -5.28
C LEU A 183 27.23 2.97 -3.86
N LYS A 184 27.65 3.93 -3.05
CA LYS A 184 28.07 3.70 -1.66
C LYS A 184 26.92 3.13 -0.81
N MET A 185 27.30 2.33 0.18
CA MET A 185 26.35 1.68 1.11
C MET A 185 25.46 2.67 1.87
N GLU A 186 25.91 3.90 2.09
CA GLU A 186 25.11 4.95 2.72
C GLU A 186 23.89 5.30 1.87
N ASN A 187 24.08 5.54 0.57
CA ASN A 187 23.00 5.81 -0.37
C ASN A 187 22.04 4.63 -0.47
N TYR A 188 22.58 3.41 -0.56
CA TYR A 188 21.77 2.19 -0.58
C TYR A 188 20.93 2.05 0.70
N LYS A 189 21.50 2.26 1.88
CA LYS A 189 20.78 2.17 3.16
C LYS A 189 19.64 3.18 3.23
N THR A 190 19.88 4.44 2.87
CA THR A 190 18.86 5.49 2.83
C THR A 190 17.73 5.11 1.87
N LEU A 191 18.09 4.74 0.64
CA LEU A 191 17.15 4.28 -0.39
C LEU A 191 16.25 3.14 0.13
N VAL A 192 16.86 2.05 0.59
CA VAL A 192 16.12 0.85 1.00
C VAL A 192 15.26 1.14 2.21
N MET A 193 15.76 1.89 3.18
CA MET A 193 15.02 2.22 4.41
C MET A 193 13.72 2.98 4.08
N TYR A 194 13.77 4.01 3.24
CA TYR A 194 12.57 4.79 2.90
C TYR A 194 11.67 4.10 1.86
N LYS A 195 12.25 3.53 0.79
CA LYS A 195 11.47 2.94 -0.32
C LYS A 195 10.76 1.64 0.09
N THR A 196 11.36 0.85 0.98
CA THR A 196 10.87 -0.51 1.30
C THR A 196 10.90 -0.87 2.78
N GLY A 197 11.91 -0.42 3.53
CA GLY A 197 12.13 -0.80 4.92
C GLY A 197 11.02 -0.32 5.86
N PHE A 198 10.80 1.00 5.91
CA PHE A 198 9.74 1.61 6.69
C PHE A 198 8.35 1.09 6.29
N PRO A 199 7.98 1.03 4.99
CA PRO A 199 6.71 0.43 4.55
C PRO A 199 6.42 -0.96 5.10
N LEU A 200 7.39 -1.88 4.98
CA LEU A 200 7.19 -3.30 5.29
C LEU A 200 7.39 -3.61 6.77
N TYR A 201 8.42 -3.05 7.41
CA TYR A 201 8.85 -3.49 8.73
C TYR A 201 8.45 -2.53 9.86
N VAL A 202 7.96 -1.34 9.53
CA VAL A 202 7.49 -0.36 10.53
C VAL A 202 6.01 -0.09 10.35
N ALA A 203 5.62 0.43 9.18
CA ALA A 203 4.27 0.93 8.97
C ALA A 203 3.22 -0.18 8.95
N ALA A 204 3.46 -1.30 8.25
CA ALA A 204 2.51 -2.41 8.23
C ALA A 204 2.27 -3.03 9.62
N PRO A 205 3.29 -3.42 10.40
CA PRO A 205 3.10 -3.88 11.78
C PRO A 205 2.43 -2.83 12.69
N LEU A 206 2.82 -1.56 12.55
CA LEU A 206 2.25 -0.48 13.36
C LEU A 206 0.76 -0.25 13.04
N GLY A 207 0.36 -0.39 11.78
CA GLY A 207 -1.05 -0.34 11.37
C GLY A 207 -1.86 -1.44 12.04
N ALA A 208 -1.33 -2.66 12.09
CA ALA A 208 -1.94 -3.79 12.79
C ALA A 208 -2.07 -3.54 14.30
N MET A 209 -1.01 -3.01 14.93
CA MET A 209 -1.02 -2.67 16.35
C MET A 209 -2.04 -1.57 16.68
N TYR A 210 -2.14 -0.52 15.87
CA TYR A 210 -3.14 0.52 16.06
C TYR A 210 -4.56 -0.04 15.91
N LEU A 211 -4.79 -0.94 14.97
CA LEU A 211 -6.08 -1.62 14.84
C LEU A 211 -6.42 -2.48 16.06
N ALA A 212 -5.44 -3.17 16.65
CA ALA A 212 -5.61 -3.99 17.85
C ALA A 212 -5.65 -3.17 19.16
N ASN A 213 -5.61 -1.83 19.09
CA ASN A 213 -5.47 -0.96 20.26
C ASN A 213 -4.27 -1.32 21.17
N PHE A 214 -3.21 -1.83 20.57
CA PHE A 214 -2.00 -2.23 21.26
C PHE A 214 -1.18 -1.01 21.70
N ASP A 215 -0.53 -1.06 22.88
CA ASP A 215 0.36 0.00 23.33
C ASP A 215 1.67 -0.03 22.54
N THR A 216 1.82 0.94 21.64
CA THR A 216 2.96 0.98 20.72
C THR A 216 4.11 1.87 21.21
N HIS A 217 3.97 2.58 22.33
CA HIS A 217 4.99 3.51 22.85
C HIS A 217 6.27 2.78 23.26
N ARG A 218 6.13 1.54 23.75
CA ARG A 218 7.26 0.71 24.19
C ARG A 218 8.18 0.25 23.07
N TYR A 219 7.68 0.20 21.83
CA TYR A 219 8.36 -0.46 20.71
C TYR A 219 8.88 0.50 19.66
N PHE A 220 8.33 1.71 19.59
CA PHE A 220 8.81 2.72 18.65
C PHE A 220 8.74 4.11 19.31
N PRO A 221 9.77 4.56 20.02
CA PRO A 221 9.74 5.85 20.71
C PRO A 221 9.85 7.07 19.76
N SER A 222 10.23 6.88 18.50
CA SER A 222 10.44 7.96 17.50
C SER A 222 9.78 7.59 16.16
N LYS A 223 8.44 7.56 16.11
CA LYS A 223 7.67 6.91 15.03
C LYS A 223 7.40 7.78 13.82
N HIS A 224 7.33 9.08 14.05
CA HIS A 224 6.73 9.99 13.11
C HIS A 224 7.81 10.81 12.43
N ILE A 225 7.68 11.01 11.13
CA ILE A 225 8.68 11.74 10.32
C ILE A 225 8.81 13.19 10.80
N PHE A 226 7.77 13.68 11.49
CA PHE A 226 7.64 15.05 11.97
C PHE A 226 7.55 15.17 13.51
N GLU A 227 8.00 14.16 14.27
CA GLU A 227 8.13 14.24 15.75
C GLU A 227 9.59 14.25 16.22
#